data_AF-A0AAN8IKX7-F1
#
_entry.id   AF-A0AAN8IKX7-F1
#
_cell.length_a   1.000
_cell.length_b   1.000
_cell.length_c   1.000
_cell.angle_alpha   90.00
_cell.angle_beta   90.00
_cell.angle_gamma   90.00
#
_symmetry.space_group_name_H-M   'P 1'
#
loop_
_entity.id
_entity.type
_entity.pdbx_description
1 polymer ?
#
loop_
_entity_poly.entity_id
_entity_poly.type
_entity_poly.pdbx_seq_one_letter_code
_entity_poly.pdbx_strand_id
1 'polypeptide(L)'
;MDKIVPSILFNLQETDQLDEPSKSSTLFTSFSDDPSREESPKALSDRCLRELMGKASFGSLRAVMEPVLKHMDLHAHWKPPPLFAIHVFKAIIYSIQSQNSYFVIQELINHLDSMSTADAVIRIGIATVLSNIVSIAGTSIGPLLLSIFNSLLKHLRTSVDFERSEKCKDSEAEKMYQEALINAMGDFANALPDYQKVRVLPFMHFQ
;
A
#
# COMPACT_ATOMS: atom_id res chain seq x y z
N MET A 1 1.70 -10.46 18.18
CA MET A 1 1.84 -8.98 18.15
C MET A 1 0.48 -8.30 18.15
N ASP A 2 -0.55 -9.01 18.63
CA ASP A 2 -1.91 -8.84 18.12
C ASP A 2 -2.66 -7.70 18.80
N LYS A 3 -2.05 -7.11 19.84
CA LYS A 3 -2.54 -5.92 20.53
C LYS A 3 -1.63 -4.71 20.35
N ILE A 4 -0.33 -4.91 20.11
CA ILE A 4 0.66 -3.83 19.99
C ILE A 4 0.44 -3.09 18.67
N VAL A 5 0.43 -3.81 17.55
CA VAL A 5 0.28 -3.21 16.22
C VAL A 5 -1.06 -2.47 16.09
N PRO A 6 -2.22 -3.05 16.47
CA PRO A 6 -3.48 -2.30 16.41
C PRO A 6 -3.51 -1.05 17.29
N SER A 7 -2.87 -1.07 18.47
CA SER A 7 -2.80 0.11 19.35
C SER A 7 -1.95 1.23 18.74
N ILE A 8 -0.82 0.88 18.12
CA ILE A 8 0.01 1.84 17.38
C ILE A 8 -0.80 2.45 16.23
N LEU A 9 -1.50 1.61 15.45
CA LEU A 9 -2.31 2.09 14.32
C LEU A 9 -3.49 2.94 14.78
N PHE A 10 -4.13 2.61 15.90
CA PHE A 10 -5.20 3.43 16.49
C PHE A 10 -4.71 4.83 16.86
N ASN A 11 -3.59 4.94 17.57
CA ASN A 11 -3.03 6.25 17.93
C ASN A 11 -2.50 7.02 16.71
N LEU A 12 -2.05 6.33 15.67
CA LEU A 12 -1.62 6.95 14.42
C LEU A 12 -2.81 7.57 13.64
N GLN A 13 -4.03 7.10 13.89
CA GLN A 13 -5.25 7.63 13.27
C GLN A 13 -5.74 8.91 13.92
N GLU A 14 -5.33 9.21 15.15
CA GLU A 14 -5.78 10.41 15.84
C GLU A 14 -5.48 11.62 14.95
N THR A 15 -6.58 12.12 14.38
CA THR A 15 -6.62 13.34 13.60
C THR A 15 -6.41 14.46 14.60
N ASP A 16 -5.76 15.54 14.19
CA ASP A 16 -5.61 16.78 14.93
C ASP A 16 -7.01 17.36 15.28
N GLN A 17 -7.75 16.75 16.21
CA GLN A 17 -9.05 17.24 16.71
C GLN A 17 -8.88 18.48 17.61
N LEU A 18 -7.75 19.18 17.47
CA LEU A 18 -7.42 20.45 18.08
C LEU A 18 -7.03 21.44 16.98
N ASP A 19 -7.83 21.55 15.92
CA ASP A 19 -7.76 22.69 14.99
C ASP A 19 -8.25 23.96 15.71
N GLU A 20 -7.33 24.63 16.40
CA GLU A 20 -7.33 26.09 16.51
C GLU A 20 -6.78 26.65 15.17
N PRO A 21 -7.49 27.55 14.46
CA PRO A 21 -7.10 27.95 13.13
C PRO A 21 -6.04 29.05 13.20
N SER A 22 -4.77 28.73 12.92
CA SER A 22 -3.78 29.75 12.59
C SER A 22 -2.58 29.26 11.75
N LYS A 23 -2.63 29.68 10.48
CA LYS A 23 -1.51 30.09 9.59
C LYS A 23 -0.77 29.02 8.77
N SER A 24 -1.29 28.86 7.54
CA SER A 24 -0.60 28.99 6.24
C SER A 24 0.79 28.36 6.04
N SER A 25 0.81 27.33 5.18
CA SER A 25 1.74 27.09 4.06
C SER A 25 3.22 27.47 4.22
N THR A 26 4.11 26.49 4.39
CA THR A 26 5.24 26.21 3.49
C THR A 26 6.07 24.99 3.94
N LEU A 27 6.38 24.14 2.96
CA LEU A 27 7.63 23.42 2.71
C LEU A 27 8.52 22.97 3.90
N PHE A 28 8.80 21.66 3.93
CA PHE A 28 9.98 21.04 4.53
C PHE A 28 10.16 21.30 6.04
N THR A 29 9.55 20.45 6.87
CA THR A 29 9.75 20.47 8.31
C THR A 29 11.23 20.34 8.65
N SER A 30 11.76 21.46 9.10
CA SER A 30 13.10 21.69 9.56
C SER A 30 13.34 20.88 10.83
N PHE A 31 14.50 20.21 10.91
CA PHE A 31 15.04 19.66 12.14
C PHE A 31 15.23 20.80 13.15
N SER A 32 14.21 21.05 13.96
CA SER A 32 14.28 21.91 15.13
C SER A 32 14.13 21.00 16.34
N ASP A 33 15.29 20.67 16.90
CA ASP A 33 15.46 19.85 18.10
C ASP A 33 15.11 20.72 19.32
N ASP A 34 13.81 20.91 19.57
CA ASP A 34 13.30 21.51 20.81
C ASP A 34 12.94 20.39 21.78
N PRO A 35 13.75 20.12 22.82
CA PRO A 35 13.54 19.01 23.75
C PRO A 35 12.35 19.21 24.70
N SER A 36 11.57 20.29 24.53
CA SER A 36 10.43 20.64 25.40
C SER A 36 9.05 20.45 24.77
N ARG A 37 8.96 20.07 23.49
CA ARG A 37 7.67 19.69 22.88
C ARG A 37 7.37 18.24 23.24
N GLU A 38 6.31 18.00 24.02
CA GLU A 38 5.72 16.66 24.14
C GLU A 38 5.39 16.16 22.73
N GLU A 39 6.08 15.10 22.29
CA GLU A 39 5.79 14.49 21.00
C GLU A 39 4.34 14.01 20.99
N SER A 40 3.55 14.47 20.02
CA SER A 40 2.15 14.06 19.90
C SER A 40 2.00 12.52 19.90
N PRO A 41 0.91 11.96 20.44
CA PRO A 41 0.67 10.51 20.42
C PRO A 41 0.80 9.89 19.02
N LYS A 42 0.39 10.64 18.00
CA LYS A 42 0.54 10.30 16.58
C LYS A 42 2.00 10.20 16.15
N ALA A 43 2.82 11.20 16.48
CA ALA A 43 4.26 11.21 16.13
C ALA A 43 5.02 10.07 16.83
N LEU A 44 4.72 9.84 18.12
CA LEU A 44 5.26 8.70 18.87
C LEU A 44 4.87 7.37 18.24
N SER A 45 3.63 7.25 17.76
CA SER A 45 3.13 6.03 17.14
C SER A 45 3.74 5.77 15.76
N ASP A 46 3.91 6.81 14.93
CA ASP A 46 4.64 6.71 13.65
C ASP A 46 6.08 6.25 13.90
N ARG A 47 6.78 6.89 14.84
CA ARG A 47 8.15 6.50 15.22
C ARG A 47 8.20 5.07 15.75
N CYS A 48 7.26 4.68 16.60
CA CYS A 48 7.18 3.33 17.15
C CYS A 48 6.99 2.28 16.06
N LEU A 49 6.10 2.53 15.09
CA LEU A 49 5.91 1.66 13.93
C LEU A 49 7.20 1.53 13.12
N ARG A 50 7.87 2.65 12.83
CA ARG A 50 9.12 2.67 12.06
C ARG A 50 10.24 1.91 12.76
N GLU A 51 10.43 2.14 14.06
CA GLU A 51 11.44 1.43 14.84
C GLU A 51 11.14 -0.07 14.97
N LEU A 52 9.87 -0.44 15.13
CA LEU A 52 9.43 -1.84 15.14
C LEU A 52 9.79 -2.52 13.82
N MET A 53 9.45 -1.89 12.70
CA MET A 53 9.75 -2.42 11.36
C MET A 53 11.25 -2.44 11.06
N GLY A 54 12.01 -1.43 11.48
CA GLY A 54 13.46 -1.37 11.27
C GLY A 54 14.25 -2.41 12.05
N LYS A 55 13.70 -2.89 13.18
CA LYS A 55 14.28 -3.98 13.99
C LYS A 55 13.72 -5.36 13.63
N ALA A 56 12.67 -5.42 12.81
CA ALA A 56 12.03 -6.67 12.45
C ALA A 56 12.96 -7.52 11.55
N SER A 57 13.21 -8.76 11.96
CA SER A 57 13.80 -9.79 11.09
C SER A 57 12.76 -10.28 10.08
N PHE A 58 13.22 -10.92 9.00
CA PHE A 58 12.32 -11.47 7.97
C PHE A 58 11.22 -12.37 8.55
N GLY A 59 11.57 -13.24 9.51
CA GLY A 59 10.60 -14.14 10.17
C GLY A 59 9.56 -13.41 11.02
N SER A 60 9.86 -12.19 11.49
CA SER A 60 8.95 -11.37 12.29
C SER A 60 8.07 -10.42 11.46
N LEU A 61 8.41 -10.16 10.19
CA LEU A 61 7.64 -9.27 9.31
C LEU A 61 6.18 -9.72 9.19
N ARG A 62 5.95 -11.02 8.98
CA ARG A 62 4.60 -11.60 8.89
C ARG A 62 3.75 -11.27 10.11
N ALA A 63 4.33 -11.39 11.30
CA ALA A 63 3.61 -11.17 12.54
C ALA A 63 3.29 -9.68 12.79
N VAL A 64 3.93 -8.73 12.07
CA VAL A 64 3.50 -7.32 12.01
C VAL A 64 2.49 -7.10 10.88
N MET A 65 2.74 -7.67 9.69
CA MET A 65 1.91 -7.44 8.50
C MET A 65 0.47 -7.94 8.66
N GLU A 66 0.28 -9.11 9.27
CA GLU A 66 -1.05 -9.69 9.49
C GLU A 66 -1.98 -8.76 10.31
N PRO A 67 -1.59 -8.25 11.50
CA PRO A 67 -2.43 -7.30 12.21
C PRO A 67 -2.58 -5.95 11.49
N VAL A 68 -1.61 -5.50 10.68
CA VAL A 68 -1.76 -4.29 9.85
C VAL A 68 -2.88 -4.47 8.83
N LEU A 69 -2.85 -5.55 8.05
CA LEU A 69 -3.88 -5.85 7.03
C LEU A 69 -5.26 -5.96 7.66
N LYS A 70 -5.36 -6.73 8.76
CA LYS A 70 -6.60 -6.88 9.52
C LYS A 70 -7.14 -5.55 10.04
N HIS A 71 -6.27 -4.65 10.48
CA HIS A 71 -6.68 -3.32 10.93
C HIS A 71 -7.27 -2.49 9.79
N MET A 72 -6.68 -2.55 8.59
CA MET A 72 -7.23 -1.85 7.43
C MET A 72 -8.61 -2.39 7.03
N ASP A 73 -8.81 -3.71 7.10
CA ASP A 73 -10.08 -4.35 6.80
C ASP A 73 -11.17 -3.95 7.81
N LEU A 74 -10.88 -4.08 9.10
CA LEU A 74 -11.87 -3.85 10.17
C LEU A 74 -12.30 -2.40 10.27
N HIS A 75 -11.38 -1.46 10.02
CA HIS A 75 -11.64 -0.03 10.13
C HIS A 75 -11.90 0.63 8.77
N ALA A 76 -12.12 -0.17 7.72
CA ALA A 76 -12.47 0.29 6.37
C ALA A 76 -11.50 1.28 5.72
N HIS A 77 -10.20 1.19 6.04
CA HIS A 77 -9.16 2.11 5.52
C HIS A 77 -8.78 1.87 4.06
N TRP A 78 -9.34 0.84 3.44
CA TRP A 78 -9.24 0.63 2.00
C TRP A 78 -10.21 1.52 1.21
N LYS A 79 -11.25 2.07 1.84
CA LYS A 79 -12.22 2.92 1.13
C LYS A 79 -11.52 4.20 0.62
N PRO A 80 -11.81 4.66 -0.61
CA PRO A 80 -11.23 5.86 -1.16
C PRO A 80 -11.60 7.13 -0.38
N PRO A 81 -10.66 8.07 -0.21
CA PRO A 81 -9.23 7.91 -0.51
C PRO A 81 -8.52 7.08 0.59
N PRO A 82 -7.70 6.07 0.25
CA PRO A 82 -7.09 5.17 1.25
C PRO A 82 -5.83 5.80 1.89
N LEU A 83 -5.90 7.07 2.30
CA LEU A 83 -4.76 7.88 2.73
C LEU A 83 -4.04 7.28 3.94
N PHE A 84 -4.82 6.81 4.93
CA PHE A 84 -4.26 6.20 6.13
C PHE A 84 -3.48 4.92 5.80
N ALA A 85 -4.06 4.04 4.96
CA ALA A 85 -3.38 2.84 4.50
C ALA A 85 -2.10 3.21 3.73
N ILE A 86 -2.16 4.15 2.78
CA ILE A 86 -0.97 4.63 2.05
C ILE A 86 0.12 5.10 3.03
N HIS A 87 -0.23 5.90 4.02
CA HIS A 87 0.72 6.40 5.02
C HIS A 87 1.39 5.27 5.80
N VAL A 88 0.61 4.32 6.32
CA VAL A 88 1.11 3.17 7.09
C VAL A 88 2.03 2.30 6.25
N PHE A 89 1.63 1.94 5.03
CA PHE A 89 2.43 1.08 4.16
C PHE A 89 3.71 1.77 3.66
N LYS A 90 3.68 3.09 3.43
CA LYS A 90 4.90 3.87 3.16
C LYS A 90 5.83 3.86 4.38
N ALA A 91 5.31 4.10 5.58
CA ALA A 91 6.11 4.06 6.81
C ALA A 91 6.79 2.69 6.98
N ILE A 92 6.07 1.60 6.73
CA ILE A 92 6.60 0.23 6.74
C ILE A 92 7.74 0.06 5.72
N ILE A 93 7.50 0.38 4.44
CA ILE A 93 8.48 0.19 3.36
C ILE A 93 9.74 1.03 3.56
N TYR A 94 9.62 2.27 4.04
CA TYR A 94 10.78 3.11 4.34
C TYR A 94 11.62 2.62 5.52
N SER A 95 11.04 1.78 6.40
CA SER A 95 11.68 1.38 7.64
C SER A 95 12.38 0.03 7.56
N ILE A 96 11.97 -0.83 6.64
CA ILE A 96 12.60 -2.14 6.44
C ILE A 96 13.82 -2.07 5.53
N GLN A 97 14.67 -3.09 5.59
CA GLN A 97 15.77 -3.24 4.64
C GLN A 97 15.21 -3.46 3.22
N SER A 98 15.81 -2.85 2.20
CA SER A 98 15.26 -2.83 0.83
C SER A 98 15.06 -4.22 0.23
N GLN A 99 15.90 -5.19 0.57
CA GLN A 99 15.74 -6.58 0.16
C GLN A 99 14.53 -7.27 0.78
N ASN A 100 13.88 -6.70 1.80
CA ASN A 100 12.65 -7.23 2.39
C ASN A 100 11.40 -6.56 1.81
N SER A 101 11.52 -5.50 1.00
CA SER A 101 10.37 -4.78 0.43
C SER A 101 9.47 -5.67 -0.42
N TYR A 102 10.04 -6.70 -1.06
CA TYR A 102 9.25 -7.67 -1.82
C TYR A 102 8.24 -8.43 -0.95
N PHE A 103 8.56 -8.69 0.33
CA PHE A 103 7.68 -9.40 1.23
C PHE A 103 6.39 -8.63 1.47
N VAL A 104 6.51 -7.32 1.75
CA VAL A 104 5.35 -6.45 2.00
C VAL A 104 4.46 -6.34 0.76
N ILE A 105 5.08 -6.22 -0.42
CA ILE A 105 4.34 -6.18 -1.70
C ILE A 105 3.63 -7.53 -1.95
N GLN A 106 4.30 -8.64 -1.71
CA GLN A 106 3.70 -9.97 -1.86
C GLN A 106 2.53 -10.17 -0.89
N GLU A 107 2.65 -9.75 0.37
CA GLU A 107 1.54 -9.82 1.33
C GLU A 107 0.34 -8.99 0.89
N LEU A 108 0.54 -7.80 0.30
CA LEU A 108 -0.56 -7.01 -0.28
C LEU A 108 -1.21 -7.66 -1.50
N ILE A 109 -0.44 -8.33 -2.36
CA ILE A 109 -0.99 -9.07 -3.51
C ILE A 109 -1.80 -10.27 -3.03
N ASN A 110 -1.26 -11.03 -2.06
CA ASN A 110 -1.97 -12.13 -1.43
C ASN A 110 -3.27 -11.63 -0.76
N HIS A 111 -3.22 -10.43 -0.15
CA HIS A 111 -4.40 -9.80 0.41
C HIS A 111 -5.44 -9.45 -0.67
N LEU A 112 -5.00 -8.85 -1.78
CA LEU A 112 -5.87 -8.56 -2.94
C LEU A 112 -6.49 -9.84 -3.51
N ASP A 113 -5.73 -10.94 -3.60
CA ASP A 113 -6.23 -12.26 -4.02
C ASP A 113 -7.33 -12.76 -3.07
N SER A 114 -7.12 -12.63 -1.75
CA SER A 114 -8.11 -13.00 -0.74
C SER A 114 -9.37 -12.13 -0.77
N MET A 115 -9.23 -10.88 -1.23
CA MET A 115 -10.31 -9.89 -1.39
C MET A 115 -10.86 -9.86 -2.82
N SER A 116 -10.60 -10.88 -3.64
CA SER A 116 -11.00 -10.91 -5.05
C SER A 116 -12.51 -10.81 -5.29
N THR A 117 -13.34 -11.17 -4.30
CA THR A 117 -14.81 -11.05 -4.36
C THR A 117 -15.37 -9.90 -3.53
N ALA A 118 -14.52 -9.10 -2.89
CA ALA A 118 -14.95 -7.92 -2.14
C ALA A 118 -15.45 -6.81 -3.07
N ASP A 119 -16.11 -5.81 -2.50
CA ASP A 119 -16.56 -4.63 -3.24
C ASP A 119 -15.40 -4.00 -4.03
N ALA A 120 -15.67 -3.56 -5.26
CA ALA A 120 -14.67 -2.94 -6.13
C ALA A 120 -13.92 -1.80 -5.44
N VAL A 121 -14.62 -1.02 -4.62
CA VAL A 121 -14.09 0.04 -3.76
C VAL A 121 -12.93 -0.41 -2.87
N ILE A 122 -13.03 -1.60 -2.25
CA ILE A 122 -11.97 -2.15 -1.39
C ILE A 122 -10.78 -2.59 -2.25
N ARG A 123 -11.05 -3.26 -3.37
CA ARG A 123 -10.00 -3.73 -4.30
C ARG A 123 -9.23 -2.56 -4.92
N ILE A 124 -9.92 -1.45 -5.25
CA ILE A 124 -9.32 -0.17 -5.68
C ILE A 124 -8.37 0.35 -4.59
N GLY A 125 -8.83 0.36 -3.33
CA GLY A 125 -8.03 0.76 -2.19
C GLY A 125 -6.70 0.04 -2.10
N ILE A 126 -6.76 -1.30 -2.11
CA ILE A 126 -5.57 -2.17 -2.03
C ILE A 126 -4.65 -1.94 -3.24
N ALA A 127 -5.21 -1.88 -4.47
CA ALA A 127 -4.43 -1.61 -5.69
C ALA A 127 -3.74 -0.23 -5.66
N THR A 128 -4.40 0.78 -5.11
CA THR A 128 -3.84 2.13 -4.94
C THR A 128 -2.68 2.13 -3.95
N VAL A 129 -2.79 1.40 -2.84
CA VAL A 129 -1.68 1.24 -1.89
C VAL A 129 -0.50 0.53 -2.55
N LEU A 130 -0.75 -0.54 -3.31
CA LEU A 130 0.26 -1.27 -4.08
C LEU A 130 1.04 -0.34 -5.02
N SER A 131 0.36 0.41 -5.88
CA SER A 131 0.97 1.42 -6.77
C SER A 131 1.87 2.39 -6.00
N ASN A 132 1.38 2.90 -4.85
CA ASN A 132 2.07 3.90 -4.05
C ASN A 132 3.38 3.41 -3.41
N ILE A 133 3.49 2.13 -3.07
CA ILE A 133 4.68 1.60 -2.40
C ILE A 133 5.71 1.02 -3.36
N VAL A 134 5.28 0.61 -4.54
CA VAL A 134 6.14 -0.02 -5.54
C VAL A 134 7.12 0.96 -6.14
N SER A 135 6.67 2.19 -6.39
CA SER A 135 7.53 3.30 -6.80
C SER A 135 8.68 3.55 -5.82
N ILE A 136 8.50 3.20 -4.54
CA ILE A 136 9.50 3.35 -3.47
C ILE A 136 10.42 2.12 -3.39
N ALA A 137 9.86 0.91 -3.57
CA ALA A 137 10.61 -0.34 -3.45
C ALA A 137 11.67 -0.54 -4.56
N GLY A 138 11.56 0.18 -5.68
CA GLY A 138 12.59 0.26 -6.72
C GLY A 138 12.97 -1.10 -7.31
N THR A 139 14.27 -1.36 -7.46
CA THR A 139 14.79 -2.53 -8.18
C THR A 139 14.80 -3.82 -7.37
N SER A 140 14.57 -3.74 -6.06
CA SER A 140 14.61 -4.88 -5.12
C SER A 140 13.51 -5.94 -5.37
N ILE A 141 12.55 -5.64 -6.25
CA ILE A 141 11.46 -6.55 -6.64
C ILE A 141 11.72 -7.31 -7.95
N GLY A 142 12.86 -7.09 -8.61
CA GLY A 142 13.17 -7.65 -9.94
C GLY A 142 12.85 -9.15 -10.13
N PRO A 143 13.21 -10.06 -9.20
CA PRO A 143 12.91 -11.49 -9.34
C PRO A 143 11.42 -11.85 -9.30
N LEU A 144 10.59 -11.07 -8.61
CA LEU A 144 9.15 -11.34 -8.43
C LEU A 144 8.27 -10.50 -9.34
N LEU A 145 8.84 -9.53 -10.05
CA LEU A 145 8.14 -8.62 -10.94
C LEU A 145 7.14 -9.31 -11.85
N LEU A 146 7.56 -10.37 -12.54
CA LEU A 146 6.69 -11.10 -13.47
C LEU A 146 5.52 -11.76 -12.74
N SER A 147 5.76 -12.29 -11.53
CA SER A 147 4.70 -12.85 -10.69
C SER A 147 3.70 -11.78 -10.29
N ILE A 148 4.17 -10.59 -9.92
CA ILE A 148 3.34 -9.47 -9.51
C ILE A 148 2.48 -8.98 -10.70
N PHE A 149 3.12 -8.78 -11.86
CA PHE A 149 2.41 -8.42 -13.09
C PHE A 149 1.36 -9.47 -13.47
N ASN A 150 1.70 -10.76 -13.41
CA ASN A 150 0.75 -11.82 -13.72
C ASN A 150 -0.44 -11.83 -12.76
N SER A 151 -0.22 -11.58 -11.47
CA SER A 151 -1.32 -11.42 -10.51
C SER A 151 -2.21 -10.22 -10.86
N LEU A 152 -1.63 -9.05 -11.14
CA LEU A 152 -2.42 -7.86 -11.52
C LEU A 152 -3.18 -8.06 -12.83
N LEU A 153 -2.57 -8.70 -13.83
CA LEU A 153 -3.22 -9.07 -15.09
C LEU A 153 -4.36 -10.06 -14.88
N LYS A 154 -4.19 -11.04 -13.98
CA LYS A 154 -5.24 -11.98 -13.62
C LYS A 154 -6.44 -11.26 -12.98
N HIS A 155 -6.18 -10.31 -12.07
CA HIS A 155 -7.23 -9.46 -11.49
C HIS A 155 -7.93 -8.62 -12.56
N LEU A 156 -7.17 -7.99 -13.45
CA LEU A 156 -7.73 -7.17 -14.54
C LEU A 156 -8.63 -7.99 -15.45
N ARG A 157 -8.16 -9.15 -15.90
CA ARG A 157 -8.97 -10.07 -16.73
C ARG A 157 -10.25 -10.49 -16.01
N THR A 158 -10.12 -10.88 -14.74
CA THR A 158 -11.27 -11.30 -13.92
C THR A 158 -12.27 -10.16 -13.76
N SER A 159 -11.78 -8.93 -13.58
CA SER A 159 -12.59 -7.73 -13.46
C SER A 159 -13.35 -7.41 -14.76
N VAL A 160 -12.70 -7.51 -15.91
CA VAL A 160 -13.33 -7.33 -17.23
C VAL A 160 -14.39 -8.41 -17.50
N ASP A 161 -14.08 -9.66 -17.19
CA ASP A 161 -15.04 -10.77 -17.33
C ASP A 161 -16.24 -10.59 -16.39
N PHE A 162 -16.02 -10.08 -15.17
CA PHE A 162 -17.08 -9.77 -14.22
C PHE A 162 -17.94 -8.59 -14.67
N GLU A 163 -17.34 -7.50 -15.14
CA GLU A 163 -18.03 -6.30 -15.65
C GLU A 163 -18.98 -6.63 -16.80
N ARG A 164 -18.58 -7.52 -17.70
CA ARG A 164 -19.40 -7.99 -18.83
C ARG A 164 -20.48 -9.00 -18.43
N SER A 165 -20.43 -9.52 -17.21
CA SER A 165 -21.42 -10.47 -16.73
C SER A 165 -22.67 -9.75 -16.22
N GLU A 166 -23.83 -10.39 -16.34
CA GLU A 166 -25.11 -9.89 -15.79
C GLU A 166 -25.10 -9.77 -14.25
N LYS A 167 -24.05 -10.26 -13.58
CA LYS A 167 -23.90 -10.21 -12.12
C LYS A 167 -23.32 -8.88 -11.65
N CYS A 168 -22.70 -8.09 -12.54
CA CYS A 168 -22.13 -6.81 -12.18
C CYS A 168 -23.23 -5.78 -11.96
N LYS A 169 -23.38 -5.32 -10.71
CA LYS A 169 -24.34 -4.27 -10.35
C LYS A 169 -23.78 -2.87 -10.56
N ASP A 170 -22.46 -2.73 -10.47
CA ASP A 170 -21.74 -1.45 -10.50
C ASP A 170 -20.58 -1.54 -11.50
N SER A 171 -20.93 -1.39 -12.79
CA SER A 171 -19.96 -1.40 -13.90
C SER A 171 -18.96 -0.24 -13.79
N GLU A 172 -19.36 0.90 -13.23
CA GLU A 172 -18.50 2.07 -13.10
C GLU A 172 -17.40 1.83 -12.06
N ALA A 173 -17.76 1.35 -10.88
CA ALA A 173 -16.76 1.00 -9.86
C ALA A 173 -15.82 -0.11 -10.35
N GLU A 174 -16.31 -1.05 -11.16
CA GLU A 174 -15.47 -2.08 -11.76
C GLU A 174 -14.48 -1.51 -12.78
N LYS A 175 -14.90 -0.56 -13.62
CA LYS A 175 -13.99 0.16 -14.53
C LYS A 175 -12.93 0.96 -13.77
N MET A 176 -13.31 1.64 -12.69
CA MET A 176 -12.35 2.33 -11.82
C MET A 176 -11.32 1.35 -11.23
N TYR A 177 -11.74 0.13 -10.89
CA TYR A 177 -10.82 -0.92 -10.46
C TYR A 177 -9.87 -1.36 -11.56
N GLN A 178 -10.36 -1.53 -12.78
CA GLN A 178 -9.53 -1.85 -13.95
C GLN A 178 -8.49 -0.74 -14.20
N GLU A 179 -8.89 0.53 -14.14
CA GLU A 179 -7.98 1.67 -14.26
C GLU A 179 -6.93 1.70 -13.15
N ALA A 180 -7.31 1.44 -11.90
CA ALA A 180 -6.37 1.36 -10.78
C ALA A 180 -5.33 0.26 -10.97
N LEU A 181 -5.72 -0.91 -11.51
CA LEU A 181 -4.80 -2.00 -11.84
C LEU A 181 -3.87 -1.63 -12.99
N ILE A 182 -4.37 -0.98 -14.03
CA ILE A 182 -3.58 -0.52 -15.17
C ILE A 182 -2.55 0.51 -14.72
N ASN A 183 -2.96 1.50 -13.91
CA ASN A 183 -2.08 2.50 -13.34
C ASN A 183 -1.00 1.86 -12.47
N ALA A 184 -1.37 0.93 -11.60
CA ALA A 184 -0.41 0.19 -10.79
C ALA A 184 0.61 -0.54 -11.67
N MET A 185 0.16 -1.30 -12.68
CA MET A 185 1.07 -1.97 -13.62
C MET A 185 1.99 -0.99 -14.37
N GLY A 186 1.48 0.19 -14.73
CA GLY A 186 2.29 1.27 -15.31
C GLY A 186 3.39 1.75 -14.34
N ASP A 187 3.05 1.97 -13.08
CA ASP A 187 4.02 2.34 -12.04
C ASP A 187 5.05 1.24 -11.79
N PHE A 188 4.62 -0.03 -11.79
CA PHE A 188 5.51 -1.18 -11.74
C PHE A 188 6.49 -1.22 -12.91
N ALA A 189 6.03 -0.95 -14.14
CA ALA A 189 6.89 -0.90 -15.33
C ALA A 189 7.89 0.27 -15.25
N ASN A 190 7.46 1.41 -14.72
CA ASN A 190 8.31 2.60 -14.55
C ASN A 190 9.38 2.40 -13.46
N ALA A 191 9.10 1.61 -12.44
CA ALA A 191 10.05 1.26 -11.38
C ALA A 191 11.20 0.34 -11.86
N LEU A 192 11.17 -0.12 -13.13
CA LEU A 192 12.20 -0.99 -13.70
C LEU A 192 13.43 -0.23 -14.21
N PRO A 193 14.64 -0.78 -14.01
CA PRO A 193 15.80 -0.39 -14.79
C PRO A 193 15.56 -0.66 -16.29
N ASP A 194 16.13 0.17 -17.16
CA ASP A 194 15.85 0.13 -18.60
C ASP A 194 16.14 -1.24 -19.27
N TYR A 195 17.08 -2.01 -18.73
CA TYR A 195 17.38 -3.37 -19.23
C TYR A 195 16.30 -4.43 -18.91
N GLN A 196 15.41 -4.18 -17.94
CA GLN A 196 14.27 -5.06 -17.64
C GLN A 196 12.99 -4.65 -18.39
N LYS A 197 12.88 -3.38 -18.81
CA LYS A 197 11.76 -2.89 -19.65
C LYS A 197 11.68 -3.61 -21.00
N VAL A 198 12.82 -3.95 -21.59
CA VAL A 198 12.92 -4.70 -22.86
C VAL A 198 12.30 -6.09 -22.78
N ARG A 199 12.18 -6.69 -21.58
CA ARG A 199 11.53 -8.01 -21.38
C ARG A 199 10.01 -7.93 -21.18
N VAL A 200 9.46 -6.76 -20.83
CA VAL A 200 8.02 -6.56 -20.59
C VAL A 200 7.29 -6.11 -21.86
N LEU A 201 7.95 -5.34 -22.73
CA LEU A 201 7.42 -4.86 -24.01
C LEU A 201 6.87 -5.95 -24.96
N PRO A 202 7.48 -7.15 -25.09
CA PRO A 202 6.92 -8.21 -25.93
C PRO A 202 5.58 -8.77 -25.44
N PHE A 203 5.28 -8.67 -24.14
CA PHE A 203 4.05 -9.20 -23.55
C PHE A 203 2.84 -8.26 -23.72
N MET A 204 3.06 -6.96 -23.96
CA MET A 204 1.98 -6.02 -24.29
C MET A 204 1.59 -6.03 -25.78
N HIS A 205 2.39 -6.66 -26.64
CA HIS A 205 2.13 -6.75 -28.09
C HIS A 205 1.55 -8.10 -28.54
N PHE A 206 1.38 -9.05 -27.62
CA PHE A 206 0.67 -10.31 -27.89
C PHE A 206 -0.58 -10.41 -27.01
N GLN A 207 -1.58 -9.58 -27.32
CA GLN A 207 -2.98 -9.90 -27.04
C GLN A 207 -3.89 -9.28 -28.11
#